data_AF-A0A699VIC3-F1
#
_entry.id   AF-A0A699VIC3-F1
#
_cell.length_a   1.000
_cell.length_b   1.000
_cell.length_c   1.000
_cell.angle_alpha   90.00
_cell.angle_beta   90.00
_cell.angle_gamma   90.00
#
_symmetry.space_group_name_H-M   'P 1'
#
loop_
_entity.id
_entity.type
_entity.pdbx_description
1 polymer ?
#
loop_
_entity_poly.entity_id
_entity_poly.type
_entity_poly.pdbx_seq_one_letter_code
_entity_poly.pdbx_strand_id
1 'polypeptide(L)' 'MTEAAIRQLIIKGVVVVLEAQAAAMVNANNLNRNLGPRETPVEKRENYKEFISCQPFYFNGTEGVVDLIRWFERT' A
#
# COMPACT_ATOMS: atom_id res chain seq x y z
N MET A 1 -38.83 2.59 7.69
CA MET A 1 -37.38 2.36 7.92
C MET A 1 -36.98 3.24 9.09
N THR A 2 -36.40 2.68 10.15
CA THR A 2 -36.01 3.45 11.35
C THR A 2 -34.50 3.69 11.36
N GLU A 3 -34.07 4.74 12.05
CA GLU A 3 -32.64 5.06 12.21
C GLU A 3 -31.86 3.88 12.81
N ALA A 4 -32.48 3.14 13.74
CA ALA A 4 -31.90 1.94 14.33
C ALA A 4 -31.63 0.83 13.28
N ALA A 5 -32.54 0.65 12.31
CA ALA A 5 -32.36 -0.34 11.25
C ALA A 5 -31.20 0.04 10.31
N ILE A 6 -31.03 1.32 10.01
CA ILE A 6 -29.92 1.82 9.20
C ILE A 6 -28.58 1.62 9.93
N ARG A 7 -28.52 1.97 11.22
CA ARG A 7 -27.33 1.74 12.05
C ARG A 7 -26.95 0.26 12.11
N GLN A 8 -27.92 -0.65 12.23
CA GLN A 8 -27.64 -2.09 12.21
C GLN A 8 -27.09 -2.59 10.87
N LEU A 9 -27.59 -2.07 9.74
CA LEU A 9 -27.07 -2.43 8.42
C LEU A 9 -25.61 -1.98 8.24
N ILE A 10 -25.29 -0.77 8.69
CA ILE A 10 -23.92 -0.25 8.66
C ILE A 10 -22.99 -1.12 9.51
N ILE A 11 -23.38 -1.45 10.74
CA ILE A 11 -22.59 -2.30 11.63
C ILE A 11 -22.32 -3.67 10.99
N LYS A 12 -23.35 -4.30 10.43
CA LYS A 12 -23.21 -5.58 9.74
C LYS A 12 -22.26 -5.50 8.55
N GLY A 13 -22.35 -4.44 7.74
CA GLY A 13 -21.44 -4.22 6.62
C GLY A 13 -19.98 -4.04 7.07
N VAL A 14 -19.74 -3.25 8.12
CA VAL A 14 -18.40 -3.01 8.67
C VAL A 14 -17.79 -4.30 9.23
N VAL A 15 -18.57 -5.11 9.95
CA VAL A 15 -18.13 -6.41 10.47
C VAL A 15 -17.71 -7.34 9.33
N VAL A 16 -18.52 -7.46 8.27
CA VAL A 16 -18.20 -8.32 7.12
C VAL A 16 -16.91 -7.87 6.42
N VAL A 17 -16.71 -6.56 6.25
CA VAL A 17 -15.48 -6.02 5.64
C VAL A 17 -14.25 -6.31 6.51
N LEU A 18 -14.37 -6.15 7.83
CA LEU A 18 -13.30 -6.43 8.78
C LEU A 18 -12.92 -7.92 8.79
N GLU A 19 -13.90 -8.82 8.78
CA GLU A 19 -13.67 -10.26 8.71
C GLU A 19 -12.99 -10.67 7.39
N ALA A 20 -13.43 -10.10 6.27
CA ALA A 20 -12.81 -10.34 4.96
C ALA A 20 -11.37 -9.82 4.92
N GLN A 21 -11.10 -8.65 5.50
CA GLN A 21 -9.75 -8.09 5.60
C GLN A 21 -8.84 -8.95 6.49
N ALA A 22 -9.35 -9.43 7.62
CA ALA A 22 -8.61 -10.31 8.52
C ALA A 22 -8.27 -11.64 7.83
N ALA A 23 -9.22 -12.25 7.12
CA ALA A 23 -8.99 -13.46 6.33
C ALA A 23 -7.95 -13.24 5.21
N ALA A 24 -8.00 -12.10 4.52
CA ALA A 24 -7.02 -11.74 3.51
C ALA A 24 -5.61 -11.56 4.09
N MET A 25 -5.48 -10.92 5.27
CA MET A 25 -4.19 -10.79 5.96
C MET A 25 -3.64 -12.14 6.43
N VAL A 26 -4.48 -13.04 6.92
CA VAL A 26 -4.05 -14.40 7.29
C VAL A 26 -3.55 -15.17 6.06
N ASN A 27 -4.23 -15.05 4.91
CA ASN A 27 -3.76 -15.66 3.66
C ASN A 27 -2.42 -15.07 3.18
N ALA A 28 -2.25 -13.74 3.25
CA ALA A 28 -0.99 -13.09 2.91
C ALA A 28 0.16 -13.51 3.84
N ASN A 29 -0.11 -13.67 5.14
CA ASN A 29 0.88 -14.15 6.11
C ASN A 29 1.28 -15.61 5.87
N ASN A 30 0.36 -16.47 5.39
CA ASN A 30 0.69 -17.86 5.02
C ASN A 30 1.55 -17.94 3.76
N LEU A 31 1.39 -17.02 2.79
CA LEU A 31 2.31 -16.88 1.66
C LEU A 31 3.71 -16.41 2.11
N ASN A 32 3.75 -15.50 3.09
CA ASN A 32 4.98 -14.96 3.69
C ASN A 32 5.69 -15.91 4.68
N ARG A 33 5.14 -17.09 4.99
CA ARG A 33 5.84 -18.11 5.79
C ARG A 33 6.60 -19.13 4.94
N ASN A 34 6.23 -19.30 3.67
CA ASN A 34 6.94 -20.18 2.72
C ASN A 34 8.01 -19.44 1.90
N LEU A 35 7.97 -18.11 1.90
CA LEU A 35 9.06 -17.25 1.48
C LEU A 35 9.60 -16.64 2.77
N GLY A 36 10.82 -16.99 3.19
CA GLY A 36 11.45 -16.44 4.39
C GLY A 36 11.39 -14.90 4.45
N PRO A 37 11.67 -14.28 5.61
CA PRO A 37 11.35 -12.87 5.89
C PRO A 37 11.69 -12.02 4.68
N ARG A 38 10.66 -11.63 3.92
CA ARG A 38 10.83 -10.66 2.85
C ARG A 38 10.91 -9.33 3.59
N GLU A 39 12.07 -9.11 4.21
CA GLU A 39 12.56 -7.78 4.44
C GLU A 39 12.39 -7.08 3.09
N THR A 40 11.38 -6.23 3.05
CA THR A 40 11.13 -5.27 1.97
C THR A 40 12.49 -4.86 1.42
N PRO A 41 12.76 -5.01 0.10
CA PRO A 41 14.10 -4.84 -0.43
C PRO A 41 14.66 -3.53 0.12
N VAL A 42 15.61 -3.67 1.05
CA VAL A 42 16.28 -2.57 1.73
C VAL A 42 17.09 -1.74 0.71
N GLU A 43 17.16 -2.18 -0.55
CA GLU A 43 17.59 -1.38 -1.70
C GLU A 43 16.71 -0.13 -1.95
N LYS A 44 15.40 -0.15 -1.63
CA LYS A 44 14.56 1.05 -1.78
C LYS A 44 14.87 2.16 -0.76
N ARG A 45 15.52 1.84 0.36
CA ARG A 45 15.85 2.83 1.40
C ARG A 45 17.11 3.61 1.08
N GLU A 46 18.08 3.01 0.40
CA GLU A 46 19.26 3.74 -0.10
C GLU A 46 18.86 4.72 -1.21
N ASN A 47 18.00 4.27 -2.13
CA ASN A 47 17.51 5.12 -3.23
C ASN A 47 16.59 6.26 -2.74
N TYR A 48 15.82 6.05 -1.65
CA TYR A 48 14.91 7.10 -1.14
C TYR A 48 15.65 8.37 -0.68
N LYS A 49 16.85 8.24 -0.10
CA LYS A 49 17.64 9.41 0.33
C LYS A 49 18.13 10.21 -0.88
N GLU A 50 18.56 9.52 -1.94
CA GLU A 50 18.94 10.15 -3.21
C GLU A 50 17.74 10.84 -3.85
N PHE A 51 16.57 10.19 -3.86
CA PHE A 51 15.33 10.76 -4.38
C PHE A 51 14.97 12.09 -3.69
N ILE A 52 14.99 12.14 -2.36
CA ILE A 52 14.71 13.38 -1.62
C ILE A 52 15.78 14.45 -1.88
N SER A 53 17.04 14.06 -2.09
CA SER A 53 18.13 14.99 -2.43
C SER A 53 17.99 15.62 -3.82
N CYS A 54 17.37 14.90 -4.77
CA CYS A 54 17.04 15.40 -6.10
C CYS A 54 15.86 16.38 -6.13
N GLN A 55 15.36 16.80 -4.96
CA GLN A 55 14.33 17.83 -4.85
C GLN A 55 13.06 17.47 -5.64
N PRO A 56 12.28 16.50 -5.15
CA PRO A 56 11.20 15.88 -5.93
C PRO A 56 10.03 16.82 -6.28
N PHE A 57 10.01 18.03 -5.71
CA PHE A 57 9.09 19.09 -6.09
C PHE A 57 9.30 19.61 -7.53
N TYR A 58 10.41 19.25 -8.19
CA TYR A 58 10.61 19.56 -9.61
C TYR A 58 9.90 18.57 -10.55
N PHE A 59 9.50 17.39 -10.06
CA PHE A 59 8.69 16.43 -10.83
C PHE A 59 7.22 16.84 -10.80
N ASN A 60 6.86 17.87 -11.58
CA ASN A 60 5.49 18.35 -11.67
C ASN A 60 4.80 17.86 -12.94
N GLY A 61 3.48 17.66 -12.86
CA GLY A 61 2.67 17.20 -13.98
C GLY A 61 3.00 15.78 -14.43
N THR A 62 2.49 15.39 -15.60
CA THR A 62 2.64 14.04 -16.15
C THR A 62 4.08 13.73 -16.56
N GLU A 63 4.83 14.73 -17.02
CA GLU A 63 6.25 14.60 -17.36
C GLU A 63 7.10 14.23 -16.14
N GLY A 64 6.84 14.87 -14.99
CA GLY A 64 7.51 14.55 -13.74
C GLY A 64 7.26 13.10 -13.27
N VAL A 65 6.05 12.58 -13.46
CA VAL A 65 5.71 11.18 -13.13
C VAL A 65 6.44 10.20 -14.04
N VAL A 66 6.55 10.51 -15.35
CA VAL A 66 7.29 9.67 -16.31
C VAL A 66 8.78 9.65 -15.99
N ASP A 67 9.36 10.81 -15.65
CA ASP A 67 10.77 10.91 -15.28
C ASP A 67 11.09 10.17 -13.98
N LEU A 68 10.16 10.20 -13.01
CA LEU A 68 10.26 9.44 -11.77
C LEU A 68 10.24 7.93 -12.00
N ILE A 69 9.33 7.44 -12.84
CA ILE A 69 9.24 6.02 -13.18
C ILE A 69 10.53 5.55 -13.87
N ARG A 70 11.02 6.32 -14.84
CA ARG A 70 12.26 6.01 -15.57
C ARG A 70 13.48 5.95 -14.64
N TRP A 71 13.52 6.76 -13.59
CA TRP A 71 14.59 6.74 -12.61
C TRP A 71 14.55 5.46 -11.74
N PHE A 72 13.36 5.05 -11.28
CA PHE A 72 13.19 3.78 -10.56
C PHE A 72 13.46 2.54 -11.41
N GLU A 73 13.27 2.61 -12.73
CA GLU A 73 13.57 1.49 -13.65
C GLU A 73 15.06 1.40 -14.04
N ARG A 74 15.83 2.47 -13.81
CA ARG A 74 17.26 2.54 -14.14
C ARG A 74 18.18 2.04 -13.01
N THR A 75 17.60 1.74 -11.85
CA THR A 75 18.27 1.13 -10.69
C THR A 75 17.78 -0.30 -10.54
#